data_AF-A0A9X0HLU6-F1
#
_entry.id   AF-A0A9X0HLU6-F1
#
_cell.length_a   1.000
_cell.length_b   1.000
_cell.length_c   1.000
_cell.angle_alpha   90.00
_cell.angle_beta   90.00
_cell.angle_gamma   90.00
#
_symmetry.space_group_name_H-M   'P 1'
#
loop_
_entity.id
_entity.type
_entity.pdbx_description
1 polymer ?
#
loop_
_entity_poly.entity_id
_entity_poly.type
_entity_poly.pdbx_seq_one_letter_code
_entity_poly.pdbx_strand_id
1 'polypeptide(L)'
;MHLVPAGRRLDFDTSPGSYAYVYRRCRNQQWQCVAQNACSPYLDQAVLEPSAAPEYMVYYRNADGTTTAETTVVRADPAGMPISPSWINLA
;
A
#
# COMPACT_ATOMS: atom_id res chain seq x y z
N MET A 1 4.24 -25.89 3.75
CA MET A 1 4.58 -24.63 3.04
C MET A 1 3.83 -23.51 3.72
N HIS A 2 4.51 -22.50 4.27
CA HIS A 2 3.85 -21.37 4.91
C HIS A 2 3.68 -20.28 3.84
N LEU A 3 2.44 -20.00 3.44
CA LEU A 3 2.15 -18.87 2.56
C LEU A 3 2.39 -17.60 3.38
N VAL A 4 3.41 -16.82 3.01
CA VAL A 4 3.55 -15.46 3.53
C VAL A 4 2.52 -14.59 2.81
N PRO A 5 1.75 -13.73 3.52
CA PRO A 5 0.86 -12.81 2.85
C PRO A 5 1.67 -11.94 1.88
N ALA A 6 1.34 -11.97 0.59
CA ALA A 6 1.86 -11.00 -0.35
C ALA A 6 1.45 -9.61 0.17
N GLY A 7 2.43 -8.80 0.58
CA GLY A 7 2.18 -7.45 1.07
C GLY A 7 1.48 -6.59 0.01
N ARG A 8 0.96 -5.44 0.43
CA ARG A 8 0.27 -4.51 -0.49
C ARG A 8 1.26 -3.46 -0.96
N ARG A 9 1.57 -3.47 -2.25
CA ARG A 9 2.53 -2.55 -2.88
C ARG A 9 1.82 -1.25 -3.30
N LEU A 10 2.45 -0.13 -2.98
CA LEU A 10 2.04 1.20 -3.41
C LEU A 10 3.17 1.83 -4.21
N ASP A 11 2.87 2.18 -5.46
CA ASP A 11 3.74 2.96 -6.34
C ASP A 11 3.21 4.40 -6.38
N PHE A 12 4.09 5.39 -6.26
CA PHE A 12 3.75 6.81 -6.21
C PHE A 12 4.98 7.68 -6.53
N ASP A 13 4.77 8.83 -7.15
CA ASP A 13 5.85 9.77 -7.45
C ASP A 13 6.12 10.68 -6.25
N THR A 14 7.39 10.97 -5.98
CA THR A 14 7.79 11.94 -4.96
C THR A 14 8.65 13.03 -5.59
N SER A 15 8.19 14.27 -5.54
CA SER A 15 8.95 15.43 -6.02
C SER A 15 10.08 15.79 -5.04
N PRO A 16 11.23 16.31 -5.53
CA PRO A 16 12.30 16.80 -4.66
C PRO A 16 11.79 17.81 -3.63
N GLY A 17 12.26 17.67 -2.38
CA GLY A 17 11.84 18.53 -1.27
C GLY A 17 10.47 18.19 -0.67
N SER A 18 9.81 17.15 -1.17
CA SER A 18 8.58 16.60 -0.62
C SER A 18 8.81 15.23 0.01
N TYR A 19 8.09 14.96 1.08
CA TYR A 19 8.16 13.73 1.86
C TYR A 19 6.80 13.06 1.83
N ALA A 20 6.77 11.79 1.38
CA ALA A 20 5.53 11.02 1.30
C ALA A 20 5.19 10.38 2.65
N TYR A 21 3.95 10.51 3.08
CA TYR A 21 3.40 9.88 4.27
C TYR A 21 2.27 8.95 3.84
N VAL A 22 2.42 7.66 4.11
CA VAL A 22 1.42 6.66 3.74
C VAL A 22 0.46 6.48 4.89
N TYR A 23 -0.82 6.62 4.59
CA TYR A 23 -1.92 6.37 5.49
C TYR A 23 -2.71 5.17 5.03
N ARG A 24 -3.17 4.38 5.99
CA ARG A 24 -4.04 3.23 5.79
C ARG A 24 -5.27 3.37 6.66
N ARG A 25 -6.43 2.96 6.15
CA ARG A 25 -7.59 2.62 6.98
C ARG A 25 -8.17 1.29 6.53
N CYS A 26 -8.73 0.55 7.47
CA CYS A 26 -9.62 -0.57 7.16
C CYS A 26 -11.07 -0.11 7.32
N ARG A 27 -12.04 -0.89 6.83
CA ARG A 27 -13.47 -0.52 6.80
C ARG A 27 -13.95 0.17 8.09
N ASN A 28 -14.45 1.41 7.95
CA ASN A 28 -14.96 2.26 9.03
C ASN A 28 -13.96 2.60 10.16
N GLN A 29 -12.67 2.34 9.98
CA GLN A 29 -11.63 2.77 10.91
C GLN A 29 -11.10 4.15 10.54
N GLN A 30 -10.47 4.81 11.51
CA GLN A 30 -9.74 6.05 11.28
C GLN A 30 -8.49 5.79 10.44
N TRP A 31 -8.07 6.82 9.68
CA TRP A 31 -6.79 6.80 8.97
C TRP A 31 -5.63 6.73 9.97
N GLN A 32 -4.75 5.76 9.75
CA GLN A 32 -3.52 5.56 10.52
C GLN A 32 -2.33 5.84 9.63
N CYS A 33 -1.37 6.64 10.11
CA CYS A 33 -0.10 6.80 9.42
C CYS A 33 0.73 5.52 9.60
N VAL A 34 0.97 4.79 8.51
CA VAL A 34 1.71 3.51 8.51
C VAL A 34 3.14 3.65 8.02
N ALA A 35 3.46 4.76 7.34
CA ALA A 35 4.82 5.14 7.01
C ALA A 35 4.97 6.67 6.91
N GLN A 36 6.11 7.16 7.37
CA GLN A 36 6.53 8.56 7.25
C GLN A 36 7.78 8.61 6.39
N ASN A 37 7.90 9.62 5.52
CA ASN A 37 8.99 9.72 4.55
C ASN A 37 9.19 8.42 3.75
N ALA A 38 8.10 7.87 3.23
CA ALA A 38 8.09 6.63 2.48
C ALA A 38 8.72 6.83 1.10
N CYS A 39 9.53 5.86 0.66
CA CYS A 39 10.01 5.79 -0.72
C CYS A 39 9.08 4.93 -1.56
N SER A 40 9.00 5.24 -2.85
CA SER A 40 8.34 4.37 -3.82
C SER A 40 9.33 3.35 -4.41
N PRO A 41 8.94 2.07 -4.58
CA PRO A 41 7.69 1.48 -4.10
C PRO A 41 7.67 1.26 -2.59
N TYR A 42 6.52 1.52 -1.96
CA TYR A 42 6.27 1.17 -0.56
C TYR A 42 5.52 -0.17 -0.48
N LEU A 43 5.93 -1.04 0.45
CA LEU A 43 5.27 -2.33 0.68
C LEU A 43 4.71 -2.40 2.09
N ASP A 44 3.38 -2.40 2.22
CA ASP A 44 2.70 -2.63 3.50
C ASP A 44 2.63 -4.14 3.80
N GLN A 45 3.41 -4.58 4.78
CA GLN A 45 3.50 -5.97 5.22
C GLN A 45 2.64 -6.28 6.46
N ALA A 46 1.79 -5.35 6.92
CA ALA A 46 0.97 -5.61 8.09
C ALA A 46 0.07 -6.84 7.90
N VAL A 47 -0.05 -7.65 8.95
CA VAL A 47 -1.01 -8.74 8.97
C VAL A 47 -2.39 -8.12 9.16
N LEU A 48 -3.25 -8.28 8.15
CA LEU A 48 -4.62 -7.81 8.16
C LEU A 48 -5.55 -9.01 7.94
N GLU A 49 -6.72 -8.96 8.57
CA GLU A 49 -7.77 -9.95 8.32
C GLU A 49 -8.13 -9.98 6.82
N PRO A 50 -8.43 -11.16 6.23
CA PRO A 50 -8.76 -11.26 4.81
C PRO A 50 -9.90 -10.34 4.35
N SER A 51 -10.84 -10.03 5.24
CA SER A 51 -11.98 -9.14 4.98
C SER A 51 -11.72 -7.66 5.32
N ALA A 52 -10.49 -7.28 5.70
CA ALA A 52 -10.18 -5.94 6.19
C ALA A 52 -10.35 -4.85 5.11
N ALA A 53 -10.20 -5.22 3.83
CA ALA A 53 -10.32 -4.35 2.67
C ALA A 53 -9.61 -2.99 2.86
N PRO A 54 -8.27 -2.99 3.01
CA PRO A 54 -7.54 -1.78 3.33
C PRO A 54 -7.58 -0.77 2.19
N GLU A 55 -7.80 0.48 2.56
CA GLU A 55 -7.69 1.66 1.71
C GLU A 55 -6.44 2.44 2.08
N TYR A 56 -5.82 3.06 1.08
CA TYR A 56 -4.60 3.81 1.23
C TYR A 56 -4.71 5.21 0.65
N MET A 57 -3.93 6.11 1.23
CA MET A 57 -3.77 7.48 0.76
C MET A 57 -2.35 7.93 1.08
N VAL A 58 -1.74 8.68 0.16
CA VAL A 58 -0.41 9.26 0.35
C VAL A 58 -0.56 10.78 0.50
N TYR A 59 -0.05 11.31 1.60
CA TYR A 59 0.09 12.74 1.82
C TYR A 59 1.52 13.17 1.54
N TYR A 60 1.67 14.25 0.78
CA TYR A 60 2.95 14.87 0.51
C TYR A 60 3.12 16.06 1.43
N ARG A 61 4.23 16.11 2.18
CA ARG A 61 4.57 17.22 3.06
C ARG A 61 5.90 17.83 2.69
N ASN A 62 6.03 19.13 2.88
CA ASN A 62 7.31 19.83 2.75
C ASN A 62 8.11 19.76 4.07
N ALA A 63 9.34 20.30 4.06
CA ALA A 63 10.22 20.33 5.23
C ALA A 63 9.68 21.12 6.43
N ASP A 64 8.72 22.02 6.21
CA ASP A 64 7.99 22.75 7.24
C ASP A 64 6.83 21.95 7.87
N GLY A 65 6.57 20.73 7.36
CA GLY A 65 5.47 19.87 7.79
C GLY A 65 4.13 20.19 7.14
N THR A 66 4.06 21.17 6.22
CA THR A 66 2.83 21.54 5.53
C THR A 66 2.47 20.52 4.46
N THR A 67 1.21 20.05 4.45
CA THR A 67 0.69 19.17 3.39
C THR A 67 0.56 19.97 2.09
N THR A 68 1.23 19.51 1.03
CA THR A 68 1.21 20.14 -0.29
C THR A 68 0.30 19.44 -1.28
N ALA A 69 0.10 18.13 -1.13
CA ALA A 69 -0.79 17.35 -1.98
C ALA A 69 -1.23 16.07 -1.26
N GLU A 70 -2.32 15.48 -1.77
CA GLU A 70 -2.79 14.15 -1.37
C GLU A 70 -3.17 13.34 -2.62
N THR A 71 -2.98 12.02 -2.58
CA THR A 71 -3.49 11.14 -3.63
C THR A 71 -4.97 10.84 -3.42
N THR A 72 -5.67 10.48 -4.49
CA THR A 72 -6.99 9.84 -4.33
C THR A 72 -6.87 8.56 -3.50
N VAL A 73 -7.92 8.22 -2.75
CA VAL A 73 -7.96 6.97 -2.00
C VAL A 73 -7.90 5.79 -2.96
N VAL A 74 -6.90 4.93 -2.79
CA VAL A 74 -6.73 3.70 -3.57
C VAL A 74 -7.07 2.49 -2.72
N ARG A 75 -7.84 1.56 -3.27
CA ARG A 75 -8.00 0.23 -2.67
C ARG A 75 -6.87 -0.64 -3.19
N ALA A 76 -6.10 -1.20 -2.28
CA ALA A 76 -5.21 -2.28 -2.65
C ALA A 76 -6.04 -3.56 -2.59
N ASP A 77 -6.44 -4.08 -3.75
CA ASP A 77 -6.77 -5.49 -3.81
C ASP A 77 -5.51 -6.27 -3.39
N PRO A 78 -5.63 -7.33 -2.57
CA PRO A 78 -4.49 -8.17 -2.27
C PRO A 78 -3.84 -8.53 -3.60
N ALA A 79 -2.55 -8.24 -3.76
CA ALA A 79 -1.83 -8.60 -4.96
C ALA A 79 -1.97 -10.11 -5.09
N GLY A 80 -2.92 -10.54 -5.91
CA GLY A 80 -3.15 -11.95 -6.18
C GLY A 80 -1.83 -12.45 -6.72
N MET A 81 -1.13 -13.27 -5.93
CA MET A 81 -0.17 -14.17 -6.55
C MET A 81 -0.93 -14.86 -7.69
N PRO A 82 -0.37 -14.91 -8.91
CA PRO A 82 -1.03 -15.59 -10.01
C PRO A 82 -1.41 -16.98 -9.52
N ILE A 83 -2.69 -17.30 -9.59
CA ILE A 83 -3.19 -18.66 -9.40
C ILE A 83 -2.67 -19.41 -10.64
N SER A 84 -1.43 -19.87 -10.59
CA SER A 84 -0.87 -20.76 -11.60
C SER A 84 -0.29 -21.95 -10.87
N PRO A 85 -1.06 -23.02 -10.63
CA PRO A 85 -0.49 -24.33 -10.76
C PRO A 85 -0.25 -24.55 -12.25
N SER A 86 1.02 -24.44 -12.63
CA SER A 86 1.55 -24.97 -13.88
C SER A 86 1.12 -26.43 -14.04
N TRP A 87 0.08 -26.70 -14.82
CA TRP A 87 -0.18 -28.02 -15.40
C TRP A 87 -0.67 -27.81 -16.83
N ILE A 88 0.26 -27.39 -17.69
CA ILE A 88 0.21 -27.83 -19.09
C ILE A 88 0.55 -29.32 -19.05
N ASN A 89 -0.47 -30.17 -18.99
CA ASN A 89 -0.38 -31.50 -19.61
C ASN A 89 -0.53 -31.25 -21.11
N LEU A 90 0.59 -31.22 -21.82
CA LEU A 90 0.63 -31.51 -23.24
C LEU A 90 1.26 -32.89 -23.40
N ALA A 91 0.49 -33.75 -24.08
CA ALA A 91 0.74 -35.14 -24.49
C ALA A 91 0.35 -36.21 -23.47
#